data_AF-A0A6M3L653-F1
#
_entry.id   AF-A0A6M3L653-F1
#
_cell.length_a   1.000
_cell.length_b   1.000
_cell.length_c   1.000
_cell.angle_alpha   90.00
_cell.angle_beta   90.00
_cell.angle_gamma   90.00
#
_symmetry.space_group_name_H-M   'P 1'
#
loop_
_entity.id
_entity.type
_entity.pdbx_description
1 polymer ?
#
loop_
_entity_poly.entity_id
_entity_poly.type
_entity_poly.pdbx_seq_one_letter_code
_entity_poly.pdbx_strand_id
1 'polypeptide(L)'
;MATYSELYDLRENAAMLEKIEVACWIQADIIRSEGVVTTNHAERLAWAAKVYADPKNEAYRMLPQLVAQNKSASIAQIIGAGDAAIQANVSNAVDLFAVADATP
;
A
#
# COMPACT_ATOMS: atom_id res chain seq x y z
N MET A 1 17.10 -13.00 -5.67
CA MET A 1 15.64 -12.91 -5.85
C MET A 1 15.00 -13.79 -4.81
N ALA A 2 14.01 -13.28 -4.07
CA ALA A 2 13.26 -14.07 -3.11
C ALA A 2 12.40 -15.13 -3.81
N THR A 3 12.21 -16.26 -3.17
CA THR A 3 11.29 -17.32 -3.60
C THR A 3 9.85 -16.93 -3.30
N TYR A 4 8.87 -17.57 -3.96
CA TYR A 4 7.45 -17.32 -3.68
C TYR A 4 7.05 -17.64 -2.24
N SER A 5 7.69 -18.64 -1.63
CA SER A 5 7.47 -18.97 -0.21
C SER A 5 7.94 -17.84 0.70
N GLU A 6 9.17 -17.33 0.49
CA GLU A 6 9.71 -16.20 1.26
C GLU A 6 8.86 -14.92 1.07
N LEU A 7 8.37 -14.68 -0.14
CA LEU A 7 7.48 -13.55 -0.43
C LEU A 7 6.11 -13.72 0.25
N TYR A 8 5.59 -14.94 0.30
CA TYR A 8 4.32 -15.24 0.98
C TYR A 8 4.44 -15.00 2.48
N ASP A 9 5.55 -15.41 3.10
CA ASP A 9 5.78 -15.30 4.54
C ASP A 9 5.95 -13.86 5.05
N LEU A 10 6.22 -12.90 4.15
CA LEU A 10 6.25 -11.47 4.51
C LEU A 10 4.94 -10.94 5.10
N ARG A 11 3.80 -11.61 4.86
CA ARG A 11 2.51 -11.25 5.49
C ARG A 11 2.49 -11.38 7.01
N GLU A 12 3.44 -12.13 7.56
CA GLU A 12 3.59 -12.31 9.00
C GLU A 12 4.62 -11.35 9.61
N ASN A 13 5.27 -10.52 8.77
CA ASN A 13 6.25 -9.54 9.22
C ASN A 13 5.56 -8.27 9.74
N ALA A 14 5.43 -8.15 11.06
CA ALA A 14 4.80 -7.01 11.71
C ALA A 14 5.48 -5.67 11.37
N ALA A 15 6.81 -5.61 11.37
CA ALA A 15 7.55 -4.38 11.09
C ALA A 15 7.30 -3.86 9.66
N MET A 16 7.15 -4.76 8.69
CA MET A 16 6.81 -4.38 7.32
C MET A 16 5.37 -3.85 7.23
N LEU A 17 4.43 -4.51 7.90
CA LEU A 17 3.03 -4.06 7.95
C LEU A 17 2.88 -2.69 8.61
N GLU A 18 3.58 -2.45 9.72
CA GLU A 18 3.58 -1.16 10.43
C GLU A 18 4.07 -0.03 9.52
N LYS A 19 5.14 -0.26 8.74
CA LYS A 19 5.64 0.73 7.78
C LYS A 19 4.64 0.99 6.66
N ILE A 20 3.99 -0.05 6.14
CA ILE A 20 2.97 0.08 5.10
C ILE A 20 1.77 0.86 5.64
N GLU A 21 1.35 0.58 6.88
CA GLU A 21 0.26 1.27 7.56
C GLU A 21 0.52 2.77 7.66
N VAL A 22 1.71 3.16 8.12
CA VAL A 22 2.12 4.57 8.16
C VAL A 22 2.18 5.18 6.76
N ALA A 23 2.69 4.46 5.76
CA ALA A 23 2.72 4.93 4.38
C ALA A 23 1.31 5.14 3.80
N CYS A 24 0.35 4.29 4.16
CA CYS A 24 -1.06 4.47 3.83
C CYS A 24 -1.61 5.75 4.47
N TRP A 25 -1.32 6.04 5.75
CA TRP A 25 -1.75 7.30 6.38
C TRP A 25 -1.22 8.54 5.68
N ILE A 26 0.08 8.55 5.36
CA ILE A 26 0.72 9.64 4.64
C ILE A 26 0.07 9.81 3.28
N GLN A 27 -0.17 8.71 2.56
CA GLN A 27 -0.79 8.76 1.25
C GLN A 27 -2.25 9.21 1.28
N ALA A 28 -3.01 8.82 2.30
CA ALA A 28 -4.36 9.28 2.52
C ALA A 28 -4.43 10.79 2.79
N ASP A 29 -3.48 11.36 3.53
CA ASP A 29 -3.40 12.80 3.75
C ASP A 29 -3.05 13.56 2.47
N ILE A 30 -2.11 13.04 1.68
CA ILE A 30 -1.77 13.57 0.35
C ILE A 30 -3.03 13.62 -0.51
N ILE A 31 -3.77 12.52 -0.61
CA ILE A 31 -5.00 12.41 -1.40
C ILE A 31 -6.08 13.37 -0.90
N ARG A 32 -6.25 13.51 0.42
CA ARG A 32 -7.20 14.46 1.02
C ARG A 32 -6.94 15.90 0.57
N SER A 33 -5.70 16.24 0.26
CA SER A 33 -5.28 17.57 -0.21
C SER A 33 -5.10 17.67 -1.74
N GLU A 34 -5.33 16.59 -2.49
CA GLU A 34 -5.09 16.56 -3.93
C GLU A 34 -6.18 17.34 -4.70
N GLY A 35 -5.83 17.89 -5.86
CA GLY A 35 -6.77 18.72 -6.64
C GLY A 35 -7.91 17.89 -7.24
N VAL A 36 -9.10 18.47 -7.32
CA VAL A 36 -10.32 17.81 -7.84
C VAL A 36 -10.23 17.31 -9.29
N VAL A 37 -9.26 17.82 -10.05
CA VAL A 37 -8.99 17.40 -11.44
C VAL A 37 -8.09 16.17 -11.54
N THR A 38 -7.63 15.63 -10.41
CA THR A 38 -6.80 14.43 -10.37
C THR A 38 -7.60 13.25 -10.93
N THR A 39 -6.94 12.45 -11.78
CA THR A 39 -7.57 11.22 -12.30
C THR A 39 -8.00 10.32 -11.15
N ASN A 40 -9.19 9.76 -11.25
CA ASN A 40 -9.75 8.84 -10.23
C ASN A 40 -9.93 9.47 -8.83
N HIS A 41 -10.01 10.81 -8.74
CA HIS A 41 -10.04 11.52 -7.46
C HIS A 41 -11.13 11.05 -6.48
N ALA A 42 -12.36 10.81 -6.96
CA ALA A 42 -13.46 10.38 -6.09
C ALA A 42 -13.18 9.03 -5.42
N GLU A 43 -12.69 8.06 -6.17
CA GLU A 43 -12.35 6.73 -5.63
C GLU A 43 -11.11 6.77 -4.76
N ARG A 44 -10.14 7.64 -5.07
CA ARG A 44 -8.96 7.86 -4.23
C ARG A 44 -9.35 8.45 -2.88
N LEU A 45 -10.26 9.43 -2.85
CA LEU A 45 -10.83 9.96 -1.61
C LEU A 45 -11.58 8.89 -0.81
N ALA A 46 -12.35 8.04 -1.49
CA ALA A 46 -13.04 6.92 -0.84
C ALA A 46 -12.03 5.91 -0.23
N TRP A 47 -10.94 5.62 -0.95
CA TRP A 47 -9.85 4.81 -0.41
C TRP A 47 -9.17 5.47 0.79
N ALA A 48 -8.87 6.77 0.73
CA ALA A 48 -8.29 7.52 1.84
C ALA A 48 -9.19 7.47 3.09
N ALA A 49 -10.51 7.53 2.92
CA ALA A 49 -11.46 7.36 4.01
C ALA A 49 -11.39 5.94 4.63
N LYS A 50 -11.24 4.89 3.81
CA LYS A 50 -11.06 3.50 4.29
C LYS A 50 -9.77 3.34 5.09
N VAL A 51 -8.69 3.97 4.64
CA VAL A 51 -7.41 3.99 5.37
C VAL A 51 -7.58 4.58 6.76
N TYR A 52 -8.29 5.70 6.92
CA TYR A 52 -8.52 6.27 8.25
C TYR A 52 -9.49 5.46 9.12
N ALA A 53 -10.37 4.67 8.51
CA ALA A 53 -11.31 3.81 9.23
C ALA A 53 -10.66 2.52 9.75
N ASP A 54 -9.86 1.84 8.93
CA ASP A 54 -9.13 0.62 9.30
C ASP A 54 -7.80 0.53 8.54
N PRO A 55 -6.75 1.23 9.02
CA PRO A 55 -5.49 1.33 8.30
C PRO A 55 -4.73 0.00 8.26
N LYS A 56 -4.89 -0.82 9.31
CA LYS A 56 -4.30 -2.15 9.39
C LYS A 56 -4.85 -3.03 8.27
N ASN A 57 -6.17 -3.08 8.11
CA ASN A 57 -6.78 -3.87 7.04
C ASN A 57 -6.32 -3.38 5.64
N GLU A 58 -6.23 -2.07 5.42
CA GLU A 58 -5.73 -1.55 4.16
C GLU A 58 -4.25 -1.90 3.92
N ALA A 59 -3.39 -1.85 4.95
CA ALA A 59 -2.00 -2.29 4.85
C ALA A 59 -1.90 -3.78 4.44
N TYR A 60 -2.73 -4.65 5.02
CA TYR A 60 -2.81 -6.07 4.63
C TYR A 60 -3.27 -6.25 3.19
N ARG A 61 -4.26 -5.47 2.73
CA ARG A 61 -4.73 -5.51 1.34
C ARG A 61 -3.66 -5.07 0.35
N MET A 62 -2.86 -4.08 0.71
CA MET A 62 -1.80 -3.54 -0.15
C MET A 62 -0.55 -4.42 -0.21
N LEU A 63 -0.27 -5.19 0.84
CA LEU A 63 0.98 -5.96 0.96
C LEU A 63 1.27 -6.87 -0.26
N PRO A 64 0.34 -7.71 -0.78
CA PRO A 64 0.62 -8.56 -1.93
C PRO A 64 1.08 -7.79 -3.17
N GLN A 65 0.51 -6.59 -3.39
CA GLN A 65 0.89 -5.73 -4.50
C GLN A 65 2.28 -5.12 -4.30
N LEU A 66 2.62 -4.70 -3.08
CA LEU A 66 3.95 -4.18 -2.73
C LEU A 66 5.02 -5.26 -2.88
N VAL A 67 4.72 -6.49 -2.45
CA VAL A 67 5.60 -7.65 -2.61
C VAL A 67 5.79 -7.99 -4.10
N ALA A 68 4.73 -7.95 -4.90
CA ALA A 68 4.80 -8.18 -6.36
C ALA A 68 5.63 -7.12 -7.09
N GLN A 69 5.55 -5.85 -6.69
CA GLN A 69 6.39 -4.76 -7.22
C GLN A 69 7.88 -5.00 -6.96
N ASN A 70 8.23 -5.70 -5.88
CA ASN A 70 9.61 -5.99 -5.48
C ASN A 70 10.05 -7.42 -5.80
N LYS A 71 9.34 -8.15 -6.68
CA LYS A 71 9.58 -9.58 -6.97
C LYS A 71 11.01 -9.93 -7.42
N SER A 72 11.76 -8.98 -7.96
CA SER A 72 13.16 -9.18 -8.39
C SER A 72 14.16 -9.02 -7.23
N ALA A 73 13.76 -8.41 -6.12
CA ALA A 73 14.60 -8.18 -4.96
C ALA A 73 14.81 -9.46 -4.12
N SER A 74 15.86 -9.49 -3.30
CA SER A 74 16.01 -10.50 -2.25
C SER A 74 15.12 -10.19 -1.05
N ILE A 75 14.86 -11.19 -0.21
CA ILE A 75 14.07 -11.01 1.01
C ILE A 75 14.71 -9.97 1.95
N ALA A 76 16.04 -9.95 2.05
CA ALA A 76 16.78 -8.98 2.84
C ALA A 76 16.63 -7.55 2.31
N GLN A 77 16.56 -7.37 0.99
CA GLN A 77 16.32 -6.06 0.37
C GLN A 77 14.88 -5.58 0.61
N ILE A 78 13.90 -6.48 0.60
CA ILE A 78 12.50 -6.14 0.85
C ILE A 78 12.29 -5.74 2.31
N ILE A 79 12.80 -6.55 3.25
CA ILE A 79 12.71 -6.25 4.69
C ILE A 79 13.52 -4.99 5.05
N GLY A 80 14.67 -4.81 4.40
CA GLY A 80 15.54 -3.64 4.56
C GLY A 80 15.07 -2.39 3.81
N ALA A 81 13.89 -2.41 3.17
CA ALA A 81 13.38 -1.25 2.45
C ALA A 81 13.21 -0.06 3.41
N GLY A 82 13.76 1.08 2.99
CA GLY A 82 13.59 2.35 3.68
C GLY A 82 12.19 2.93 3.45
N ASP A 83 11.79 3.84 4.33
CA ASP A 83 10.42 4.39 4.36
C ASP A 83 10.06 5.09 3.04
N ALA A 84 11.00 5.81 2.43
CA ALA A 84 10.79 6.46 1.12
C ALA A 84 10.48 5.45 0.00
N ALA A 85 11.10 4.27 0.01
CA ALA A 85 10.84 3.22 -0.97
C ALA A 85 9.45 2.60 -0.76
N ILE A 86 9.07 2.38 0.50
CA ILE A 86 7.74 1.88 0.86
C ILE A 86 6.66 2.89 0.46
N GLN A 87 6.87 4.17 0.77
CA GLN A 87 5.96 5.25 0.37
C GLN A 87 5.76 5.29 -1.15
N ALA A 88 6.84 5.20 -1.92
CA ALA A 88 6.76 5.18 -3.38
C ALA A 88 5.93 3.97 -3.88
N ASN A 89 6.17 2.78 -3.31
CA ASN A 89 5.43 1.58 -3.71
C ASN A 89 3.94 1.65 -3.34
N VAL A 90 3.59 2.24 -2.19
CA VAL A 90 2.19 2.52 -1.81
C VAL A 90 1.57 3.51 -2.79
N SER A 91 2.24 4.63 -3.06
CA SER A 91 1.77 5.68 -3.97
C SER A 91 1.43 5.12 -5.36
N ASN A 92 2.30 4.25 -5.89
CA ASN A 92 2.10 3.59 -7.18
C ASN A 92 0.96 2.57 -7.18
N ALA A 93 0.58 2.06 -6.01
CA ALA A 93 -0.44 1.03 -5.86
C ALA A 93 -1.84 1.59 -5.58
N VAL A 94 -1.97 2.84 -5.11
CA VAL A 94 -3.26 3.44 -4.70
C VAL A 94 -4.35 3.22 -5.73
N ASP A 95 -4.08 3.50 -7.01
CA ASP A 95 -5.11 3.45 -8.05
C ASP A 95 -5.66 2.04 -8.30
N LEU A 96 -4.95 0.99 -7.84
CA LEU A 96 -5.44 -0.39 -7.90
C LEU A 96 -6.43 -0.71 -6.77
N PHE A 97 -6.39 0.04 -5.66
CA PHE A 97 -7.25 -0.13 -4.49
C PHE A 97 -8.35 0.92 -4.41
N ALA A 98 -8.13 2.09 -5.03
CA ALA A 98 -9.11 3.13 -5.26
C ALA A 98 -10.05 2.74 -6.41
N VAL A 99 -10.86 1.72 -6.16
CA VAL A 99 -11.89 1.23 -7.09
C VAL A 99 -13.26 1.43 -6.47
N ALA A 100 -14.26 1.65 -7.33
CA ALA A 100 -15.66 1.70 -6.91
C ALA A 100 -15.99 0.42 -6.14
N ASP A 101 -16.53 0.57 -4.92
CA ASP A 101 -17.07 -0.57 -4.20
C ASP A 101 -18.17 -1.19 -5.06
N ALA A 102 -18.05 -2.49 -5.33
CA ALA A 102 -19.15 -3.24 -5.91
C ALA A 102 -20.32 -3.15 -4.91
N THR A 103 -21.27 -2.25 -5.17
CA THR A 103 -22.55 -2.25 -4.48
C THR A 103 -23.14 -3.66 -4.57
N PRO A 104 -23.49 -4.30 -3.45
CA PRO A 104 -24.08 -5.63 -3.45
C PRO A 104 -25.41 -5.68 -4.19
#